data_AF-A0A1J4SLP4-F1
#
_entry.id   AF-A0A1J4SLP4-F1
#
_cell.length_a   1.000
_cell.length_b   1.000
_cell.length_c   1.000
_cell.angle_alpha   90.00
_cell.angle_beta   90.00
_cell.angle_gamma   90.00
#
_symmetry.space_group_name_H-M   'P 1'
#
loop_
_entity.id
_entity.type
_entity.pdbx_description
1 polymer ?
#
loop_
_entity_poly.entity_id
_entity_poly.type
_entity_poly.pdbx_seq_one_letter_code
_entity_poly.pdbx_strand_id
1 'polypeptide(L)'
;MKLKAAGRKLLQEKGITGLTVREACRVAGVNTGMFHYYFGSKEEFLKAVLKEMYAEFMLSFKAGVAVAGTPRERLKNALVEVGKFARSVRSVAPMIFADLAHGKKEAFAFVRGNFTEHVQQIAALTAECRRASSVQNRSIPFIISSLVSVMVFPMLVSGVFERNGVKVLHGLPIEDVRGELFSESGIMERAEIAVRGIGL
;
A
#
# COMPACT_ATOMS: atom_id res chain seq x y z
N MET A 1 -12.49 -4.08 -15.47
CA MET A 1 -12.71 -3.40 -16.77
C MET A 1 -11.38 -3.15 -17.47
N LYS A 2 -11.29 -3.28 -18.81
CA LYS A 2 -10.01 -3.15 -19.57
C LYS A 2 -9.25 -1.85 -19.29
N LEU A 3 -9.95 -0.70 -19.22
CA LEU A 3 -9.31 0.58 -18.91
C LEU A 3 -8.66 0.59 -17.52
N LYS A 4 -9.33 0.11 -16.47
CA LYS A 4 -8.72 0.10 -15.12
C LYS A 4 -7.52 -0.84 -15.02
N ALA A 5 -7.55 -1.99 -15.70
CA ALA A 5 -6.41 -2.89 -15.79
C ALA A 5 -5.21 -2.24 -16.52
N ALA A 6 -5.45 -1.55 -17.62
CA ALA A 6 -4.44 -0.74 -18.32
C ALA A 6 -3.88 0.37 -17.42
N GLY A 7 -4.77 1.07 -16.70
CA GLY A 7 -4.41 2.09 -15.72
C GLY A 7 -3.50 1.54 -14.63
N ARG A 8 -3.86 0.40 -14.02
CA ARG A 8 -3.04 -0.28 -13.00
C ARG A 8 -1.65 -0.61 -13.53
N LYS A 9 -1.55 -1.21 -14.71
CA LYS A 9 -0.27 -1.55 -15.34
C LYS A 9 0.60 -0.30 -15.51
N LEU A 10 0.06 0.74 -16.15
CA LEU A 10 0.77 1.99 -16.37
C LEU A 10 1.16 2.68 -15.06
N LEU A 11 0.31 2.59 -14.04
CA LEU A 11 0.57 3.15 -12.72
C LEU A 11 1.75 2.46 -12.04
N GLN A 12 1.84 1.13 -12.15
CA GLN A 12 2.93 0.34 -11.59
C GLN A 12 4.25 0.55 -12.34
N GLU A 13 4.19 0.71 -13.67
CA GLU A 13 5.39 0.86 -14.52
C GLU A 13 5.92 2.30 -14.56
N LYS A 14 5.03 3.30 -14.59
CA LYS A 14 5.38 4.70 -14.90
C LYS A 14 4.92 5.72 -13.86
N GLY A 15 4.20 5.28 -12.82
CA GLY A 15 3.60 6.15 -11.82
C GLY A 15 2.51 7.07 -12.39
N ILE A 16 2.04 8.01 -11.57
CA ILE A 16 0.97 8.95 -11.95
C ILE A 16 1.42 9.87 -13.09
N THR A 17 2.65 10.38 -13.04
CA THR A 17 3.16 11.35 -14.02
C THR A 17 3.27 10.74 -15.41
N GLY A 18 3.79 9.51 -15.52
CA GLY A 18 3.92 8.82 -16.80
C GLY A 18 2.62 8.20 -17.35
N LEU A 19 1.57 8.08 -16.54
CA LEU A 19 0.26 7.62 -17.00
C LEU A 19 -0.43 8.73 -17.81
N THR A 20 -0.80 8.45 -19.06
CA THR A 20 -1.62 9.35 -19.89
C THR A 20 -2.93 8.69 -20.31
N VAL A 21 -3.98 9.49 -20.51
CA VAL A 21 -5.28 9.00 -21.01
C VAL A 21 -5.12 8.28 -22.34
N ARG A 22 -4.35 8.85 -23.26
CA ARG A 22 -4.07 8.27 -24.58
C ARG A 22 -3.39 6.91 -24.47
N GLU A 23 -2.40 6.78 -23.60
CA GLU A 23 -1.72 5.50 -23.42
C GLU A 23 -2.61 4.47 -22.73
N ALA A 24 -3.38 4.87 -21.71
CA ALA A 24 -4.35 3.98 -21.07
C ALA A 24 -5.37 3.44 -22.07
N CYS A 25 -5.88 4.30 -22.96
CA CYS A 25 -6.78 3.92 -24.05
C CYS A 25 -6.11 2.94 -25.02
N ARG A 26 -4.87 3.24 -25.44
CA ARG A 26 -4.08 2.37 -26.33
C ARG A 26 -3.87 0.98 -25.73
N VAL A 27 -3.45 0.91 -24.47
CA VAL A 27 -3.21 -0.36 -23.76
C VAL A 27 -4.53 -1.12 -23.55
N ALA A 28 -5.64 -0.43 -23.31
CA ALA A 28 -6.95 -1.04 -23.15
C ALA A 28 -7.65 -1.42 -24.48
N GLY A 29 -7.11 -0.98 -25.63
CA GLY A 29 -7.71 -1.19 -26.95
C GLY A 29 -9.03 -0.44 -27.14
N VAL A 30 -9.16 0.77 -26.58
CA VAL A 30 -10.36 1.62 -26.69
C VAL A 30 -10.01 3.00 -27.22
N ASN A 31 -10.99 3.74 -27.73
CA ASN A 31 -10.80 5.15 -28.12
C ASN A 31 -10.90 6.09 -26.91
N THR A 32 -10.43 7.33 -27.06
CA THR A 32 -10.45 8.35 -26.01
C THR A 32 -11.85 8.85 -25.66
N GLY A 33 -12.80 8.81 -26.59
CA GLY A 33 -14.21 9.15 -26.33
C GLY A 33 -14.82 8.23 -25.27
N MET A 34 -14.55 6.92 -25.35
CA MET A 34 -14.99 5.94 -24.35
C MET A 34 -14.37 6.20 -22.97
N PHE A 35 -13.13 6.66 -22.93
CA PHE A 35 -12.50 7.03 -21.66
C PHE A 35 -13.25 8.20 -20.99
N HIS A 36 -13.50 9.28 -21.73
CA HIS A 36 -14.19 10.44 -21.18
C HIS A 36 -15.63 10.12 -20.79
N TYR A 37 -16.30 9.24 -21.54
CA TYR A 37 -17.63 8.73 -21.17
C TYR A 37 -17.63 8.01 -19.80
N TYR A 38 -16.64 7.16 -19.53
CA TYR A 38 -16.61 6.38 -18.28
C TYR A 38 -16.00 7.11 -17.08
N PHE A 39 -15.00 7.97 -17.30
CA PHE A 39 -14.20 8.54 -16.21
C PHE A 39 -14.20 10.06 -16.17
N GLY A 40 -14.51 10.75 -17.27
CA GLY A 40 -14.42 12.21 -17.36
C GLY A 40 -12.98 12.73 -17.40
N SER A 41 -12.17 12.46 -16.36
CA SER A 41 -10.80 12.97 -16.20
C SER A 41 -9.77 11.89 -15.83
N LYS A 42 -8.48 12.24 -15.94
CA LYS A 42 -7.37 11.38 -15.49
C LYS A 42 -7.43 11.15 -13.98
N GLU A 43 -7.83 12.15 -13.21
CA GLU A 43 -7.92 12.11 -11.76
C GLU A 43 -9.00 11.13 -11.30
N GLU A 44 -10.19 11.20 -11.88
CA GLU A 44 -11.28 10.27 -11.58
C GLU A 44 -10.95 8.84 -12.03
N PHE A 45 -10.25 8.70 -13.15
CA PHE A 45 -9.69 7.41 -13.57
C PHE A 45 -8.69 6.84 -12.56
N LEU A 46 -7.75 7.66 -12.06
CA LEU A 46 -6.78 7.24 -11.04
C LEU A 46 -7.47 6.83 -9.74
N LYS A 47 -8.47 7.59 -9.28
CA LYS A 47 -9.29 7.22 -8.11
C LYS A 47 -9.97 5.87 -8.31
N ALA A 48 -10.54 5.63 -9.50
CA ALA A 48 -11.21 4.38 -9.83
C ALA A 48 -10.24 3.18 -9.88
N VAL A 49 -9.03 3.37 -10.42
CA VAL A 49 -7.97 2.35 -10.44
C VAL A 49 -7.51 2.02 -9.01
N LEU A 50 -7.22 3.05 -8.20
CA LEU A 50 -6.79 2.87 -6.81
C LEU A 50 -7.87 2.18 -5.95
N LYS A 51 -9.15 2.49 -6.18
CA LYS A 51 -10.27 1.82 -5.50
C LYS A 51 -10.37 0.35 -5.87
N GLU A 52 -10.14 -0.01 -7.14
CA GLU A 52 -10.10 -1.42 -7.57
C GLU A 52 -8.92 -2.16 -6.94
N MET A 53 -7.73 -1.55 -6.93
CA MET A 53 -6.55 -2.12 -6.26
C MET A 53 -6.78 -2.33 -4.75
N TYR A 54 -7.46 -1.39 -4.09
CA TYR A 54 -7.80 -1.52 -2.68
C TYR A 54 -8.82 -2.63 -2.44
N ALA A 55 -9.84 -2.76 -3.29
CA ALA A 55 -10.83 -3.84 -3.18
C ALA A 55 -10.17 -5.22 -3.31
N GLU A 56 -9.25 -5.40 -4.26
CA GLU A 56 -8.45 -6.63 -4.40
C GLU A 56 -7.58 -6.90 -3.17
N PHE A 57 -6.96 -5.85 -2.62
CA PHE A 57 -6.22 -5.96 -1.36
C PHE A 57 -7.13 -6.41 -0.22
N MET A 58 -8.31 -5.81 -0.04
CA MET A 58 -9.22 -6.18 1.05
C MET A 58 -9.71 -7.62 0.95
N LEU A 59 -9.88 -8.16 -0.26
CA LEU A 59 -10.17 -9.58 -0.46
C LEU A 59 -9.03 -10.46 0.05
N SER A 60 -7.80 -10.15 -0.35
CA SER A 60 -6.59 -10.89 0.06
C SER A 60 -6.33 -10.77 1.57
N PHE A 61 -6.51 -9.56 2.11
CA PHE A 61 -6.38 -9.23 3.51
C PHE A 61 -7.35 -10.04 4.38
N LYS A 62 -8.64 -10.03 4.03
CA LYS A 62 -9.66 -10.79 4.75
C LYS A 62 -9.39 -12.29 4.72
N ALA A 63 -8.96 -12.81 3.56
CA ALA A 63 -8.59 -14.22 3.43
C ALA A 63 -7.40 -14.58 4.33
N GLY A 64 -6.34 -13.75 4.33
CA GLY A 64 -5.15 -13.97 5.17
C GLY A 64 -5.42 -13.88 6.67
N VAL A 65 -6.33 -13.00 7.09
CA VAL A 65 -6.76 -12.86 8.50
C VAL A 65 -7.70 -13.98 8.94
N ALA A 66 -8.51 -14.52 8.02
CA ALA A 66 -9.43 -15.63 8.30
C ALA A 66 -8.74 -16.99 8.47
N VAL A 67 -7.45 -17.09 8.13
CA VAL A 67 -6.66 -18.32 8.37
C VAL A 67 -6.66 -18.63 9.87
N ALA A 68 -7.01 -19.87 10.21
CA ALA A 68 -6.99 -20.35 11.59
C ALA A 68 -5.58 -20.22 12.18
N GLY A 69 -5.51 -19.75 13.42
CA GLY A 69 -4.25 -19.51 14.12
C GLY A 69 -4.43 -18.62 15.34
N THR A 70 -3.33 -18.40 16.06
CA THR A 70 -3.27 -17.50 17.19
C THR A 70 -3.53 -16.04 16.77
N PRO A 71 -3.95 -15.15 17.69
CA PRO A 71 -4.04 -13.72 17.41
C PRO A 71 -2.74 -13.11 16.84
N ARG A 72 -1.57 -13.56 17.33
CA ARG A 72 -0.26 -13.13 16.82
C ARG A 72 -0.08 -13.52 15.35
N GLU A 73 -0.39 -14.76 14.97
CA GLU A 73 -0.25 -15.23 13.59
C GLU A 73 -1.19 -14.47 12.65
N ARG A 74 -2.45 -14.26 13.04
CA ARG A 74 -3.40 -13.47 12.26
C ARG A 74 -2.96 -12.01 12.13
N LEU A 75 -2.41 -11.41 13.18
CA LEU A 75 -1.81 -10.06 13.13
C LEU A 75 -0.62 -10.02 12.18
N LYS A 76 0.27 -11.02 12.21
CA LYS A 76 1.39 -11.10 11.27
C LYS A 76 0.90 -11.22 9.82
N ASN A 77 -0.08 -12.09 9.55
CA ASN A 77 -0.65 -12.26 8.22
C ASN A 77 -1.29 -10.95 7.73
N ALA A 78 -1.99 -10.22 8.59
CA ALA A 78 -2.52 -8.89 8.28
C ALA A 78 -1.41 -7.92 7.84
N LEU A 79 -0.27 -7.90 8.55
CA LEU A 79 0.88 -7.05 8.21
C LEU A 79 1.55 -7.47 6.89
N VAL A 80 1.63 -8.77 6.59
CA VAL A 80 2.11 -9.27 5.29
C VAL A 80 1.25 -8.74 4.15
N GLU A 81 -0.08 -8.79 4.28
CA GLU A 81 -1.00 -8.28 3.26
C GLU A 81 -0.90 -6.75 3.11
N VAL A 82 -0.72 -6.01 4.20
CA VAL A 82 -0.40 -4.56 4.16
C VAL A 82 0.90 -4.31 3.40
N GLY A 83 1.95 -5.10 3.64
CA GLY A 83 3.22 -4.99 2.93
C GLY A 83 3.10 -5.25 1.42
N LYS A 84 2.36 -6.29 1.02
CA LYS A 84 2.08 -6.61 -0.38
C LYS A 84 1.32 -5.46 -1.05
N PHE A 85 0.31 -4.90 -0.37
CA PHE A 85 -0.43 -3.76 -0.89
C PHE A 85 0.45 -2.52 -1.01
N ALA A 86 1.22 -2.16 0.02
CA ALA A 86 2.16 -1.04 0.00
C ALA A 86 3.17 -1.14 -1.15
N ARG A 87 3.71 -2.34 -1.40
CA ARG A 87 4.57 -2.63 -2.57
C ARG A 87 3.84 -2.37 -3.89
N SER A 88 2.56 -2.74 -3.99
CA SER A 88 1.76 -2.57 -5.21
C SER A 88 1.45 -1.12 -5.55
N VAL A 89 1.41 -0.23 -4.54
CA VAL A 89 1.15 1.21 -4.69
C VAL A 89 2.40 2.09 -4.51
N ARG A 90 3.60 1.51 -4.41
CA ARG A 90 4.85 2.25 -4.14
C ARG A 90 5.13 3.40 -5.11
N SER A 91 4.78 3.21 -6.39
CA SER A 91 4.97 4.20 -7.47
C SER A 91 4.04 5.41 -7.35
N VAL A 92 3.05 5.37 -6.46
CA VAL A 92 2.07 6.45 -6.24
C VAL A 92 1.99 6.92 -4.81
N ALA A 93 2.36 6.07 -3.85
CA ALA A 93 2.25 6.35 -2.42
C ALA A 93 2.92 7.67 -2.01
N PRO A 94 4.12 8.05 -2.49
CA PRO A 94 4.72 9.34 -2.15
C PRO A 94 3.93 10.56 -2.62
N MET A 95 3.22 10.48 -3.74
CA MET A 95 2.37 11.59 -4.19
C MET A 95 1.12 11.72 -3.34
N ILE A 96 0.48 10.59 -3.00
CA ILE A 96 -0.66 10.57 -2.06
C ILE A 96 -0.21 11.15 -0.72
N PHE A 97 0.96 10.72 -0.23
CA PHE A 97 1.52 11.22 1.02
C PHE A 97 1.85 12.72 0.96
N ALA A 98 2.46 13.18 -0.14
CA ALA A 98 2.73 14.60 -0.36
C ALA A 98 1.44 15.42 -0.36
N ASP A 99 0.39 14.97 -1.05
CA ASP A 99 -0.91 15.66 -1.08
C ASP A 99 -1.54 15.74 0.32
N LEU A 100 -1.46 14.67 1.11
CA LEU A 100 -1.91 14.66 2.50
C LEU A 100 -1.08 15.62 3.37
N ALA A 101 0.25 15.64 3.21
CA ALA A 101 1.15 16.51 3.97
C ALA A 101 0.94 18.00 3.67
N HIS A 102 0.55 18.34 2.45
CA HIS A 102 0.16 19.71 2.06
C HIS A 102 -1.29 20.07 2.43
N GLY A 103 -2.02 19.17 3.11
CA GLY A 103 -3.37 19.44 3.60
C GLY A 103 -4.45 19.47 2.51
N LYS A 104 -4.24 18.81 1.36
CA LYS A 104 -5.26 18.74 0.31
C LYS A 104 -6.47 17.93 0.78
N LYS A 105 -7.60 18.63 1.01
CA LYS A 105 -8.81 18.05 1.60
C LYS A 105 -9.41 16.93 0.75
N GLU A 106 -9.31 17.03 -0.57
CA GLU A 106 -9.80 16.05 -1.52
C GLU A 106 -9.02 14.73 -1.43
N ALA A 107 -7.70 14.82 -1.28
CA ALA A 107 -6.84 13.65 -1.08
C ALA A 107 -7.14 12.99 0.28
N PHE A 108 -7.32 13.79 1.33
CA PHE A 108 -7.72 13.30 2.64
C PHE A 108 -9.10 12.62 2.62
N ALA A 109 -10.09 13.24 1.97
CA ALA A 109 -11.43 12.67 1.81
C ALA A 109 -11.40 11.35 1.02
N PHE A 110 -10.59 11.28 -0.04
CA PHE A 110 -10.39 10.06 -0.80
C PHE A 110 -9.79 8.94 0.07
N VAL A 111 -8.72 9.22 0.82
CA VAL A 111 -8.09 8.23 1.70
C VAL A 111 -9.04 7.78 2.80
N ARG A 112 -9.68 8.72 3.51
CA ARG A 112 -10.63 8.44 4.59
C ARG A 112 -11.85 7.65 4.12
N GLY A 113 -12.35 7.93 2.93
CA GLY A 113 -13.53 7.28 2.37
C GLY A 113 -13.27 5.91 1.73
N ASN A 114 -12.02 5.56 1.43
CA ASN A 114 -11.70 4.37 0.64
C ASN A 114 -10.67 3.42 1.28
N PHE A 115 -9.85 3.85 2.25
CA PHE A 115 -8.69 3.08 2.73
C PHE A 115 -8.67 2.91 4.27
N THR A 116 -9.82 2.66 4.90
CA THR A 116 -9.91 2.63 6.37
C THR A 116 -10.25 1.26 6.96
N GLU A 117 -10.86 0.36 6.18
CA GLU A 117 -11.34 -0.94 6.67
C GLU A 117 -10.21 -1.83 7.24
N HIS A 118 -9.08 -1.93 6.54
CA HIS A 118 -7.94 -2.73 7.02
C HIS A 118 -7.39 -2.21 8.35
N VAL A 119 -7.39 -0.89 8.58
CA VAL A 119 -6.91 -0.29 9.83
C VAL A 119 -7.79 -0.72 11.00
N GLN A 120 -9.11 -0.78 10.80
CA GLN A 120 -10.04 -1.25 11.82
C GLN A 120 -9.82 -2.72 12.19
N GLN A 121 -9.57 -3.58 11.19
CA GLN A 121 -9.28 -4.99 11.43
C GLN A 121 -7.93 -5.21 12.13
N ILE A 122 -6.89 -4.46 11.73
CA ILE A 122 -5.58 -4.47 12.43
C ILE A 122 -5.75 -3.99 13.87
N ALA A 123 -6.60 -2.99 14.12
CA ALA A 123 -6.88 -2.50 15.47
C ALA A 123 -7.53 -3.58 16.35
N ALA A 124 -8.48 -4.34 15.81
CA ALA A 124 -9.10 -5.46 16.51
C ALA A 124 -8.07 -6.55 16.86
N LEU A 125 -7.27 -6.99 15.89
CA LEU A 125 -6.22 -7.99 16.11
C LEU A 125 -5.15 -7.50 17.11
N THR A 126 -4.80 -6.21 17.03
CA THR A 126 -3.88 -5.57 17.98
C THR A 126 -4.47 -5.59 19.39
N ALA A 127 -5.77 -5.33 19.55
CA ALA A 127 -6.43 -5.38 20.85
C ALA A 127 -6.41 -6.80 21.46
N GLU A 128 -6.60 -7.83 20.63
CA GLU A 128 -6.48 -9.23 21.06
C GLU A 128 -5.06 -9.59 21.54
N CYS A 129 -4.03 -9.05 20.86
CA CYS A 129 -2.64 -9.32 21.22
C CYS A 129 -2.10 -8.43 22.35
N ARG A 130 -2.77 -7.30 22.66
CA ARG A 130 -2.22 -6.23 23.50
C ARG A 130 -1.75 -6.72 24.87
N ARG A 131 -2.52 -7.58 25.55
CA ARG A 131 -2.17 -8.08 26.88
C ARG A 131 -0.90 -8.94 26.89
N ALA A 132 -0.61 -9.65 25.81
CA ALA A 132 0.58 -10.48 25.68
C ALA A 132 1.82 -9.68 25.24
N SER A 133 1.63 -8.47 24.73
CA SER A 133 2.72 -7.61 24.24
C SER A 133 3.48 -6.91 25.37
N SER A 134 4.77 -6.61 25.16
CA SER A 134 5.57 -5.82 26.11
C SER A 134 5.08 -4.36 26.22
N VAL A 135 4.31 -3.90 25.22
CA VAL A 135 3.72 -2.57 25.12
C VAL A 135 2.26 -2.51 25.57
N GLN A 136 1.81 -3.45 26.41
CA GLN A 136 0.42 -3.54 26.89
C GLN A 136 -0.14 -2.23 27.47
N ASN A 137 0.71 -1.39 28.08
CA ASN A 137 0.32 -0.09 28.66
C ASN A 137 0.16 1.04 27.63
N ARG A 138 0.47 0.80 26.35
CA ARG A 138 0.33 1.78 25.27
C ARG A 138 -1.04 1.72 24.62
N SER A 139 -1.44 2.82 23.99
CA SER A 139 -2.70 2.91 23.26
C SER A 139 -2.64 2.06 21.97
N ILE A 140 -3.81 1.59 21.49
CA ILE A 140 -3.90 0.85 20.23
C ILE A 140 -3.32 1.64 19.05
N PRO A 141 -3.60 2.96 18.88
CA PRO A 141 -2.98 3.74 17.81
C PRO A 141 -1.45 3.76 17.86
N PHE A 142 -0.84 3.82 19.06
CA PHE A 142 0.61 3.76 19.21
C PHE A 142 1.18 2.43 18.68
N ILE A 143 0.54 1.31 19.04
CA ILE A 143 0.97 -0.03 18.62
C ILE A 143 0.79 -0.19 17.10
N ILE A 144 -0.37 0.19 16.55
CA ILE A 144 -0.62 0.14 15.09
C ILE A 144 0.41 0.97 14.34
N SER A 145 0.71 2.18 14.81
CA SER A 145 1.69 3.06 14.17
C SER A 145 3.07 2.40 14.14
N SER A 146 3.45 1.68 15.19
CA SER A 146 4.71 0.95 15.26
C SER A 146 4.75 -0.26 14.31
N LEU A 147 3.64 -0.99 14.19
CA LEU A 147 3.55 -2.18 13.33
C LEU A 147 3.50 -1.83 11.84
N VAL A 148 2.61 -0.90 11.46
CA VAL A 148 2.34 -0.55 10.06
C VAL A 148 3.51 0.22 9.44
N SER A 149 4.23 1.04 10.23
CA SER A 149 5.37 1.81 9.72
C SER A 149 6.45 0.91 9.12
N VAL A 150 6.73 -0.24 9.74
CA VAL A 150 7.72 -1.23 9.23
C VAL A 150 7.31 -1.77 7.86
N MET A 151 6.01 -1.83 7.56
CA MET A 151 5.50 -2.32 6.28
C MET A 151 5.41 -1.23 5.21
N VAL A 152 5.02 0.00 5.59
CA VAL A 152 4.71 1.08 4.64
C VAL A 152 5.91 1.98 4.36
N PHE A 153 6.69 2.34 5.39
CA PHE A 153 7.76 3.32 5.25
C PHE A 153 8.84 2.93 4.24
N PRO A 154 9.34 1.66 4.20
CA PRO A 154 10.32 1.27 3.19
C PRO A 154 9.79 1.40 1.76
N MET A 155 8.50 1.16 1.54
CA MET A 155 7.87 1.31 0.21
C MET A 155 7.73 2.78 -0.17
N LEU A 156 7.37 3.63 0.79
CA LEU A 156 7.27 5.08 0.60
C LEU A 156 8.63 5.67 0.23
N VAL A 157 9.65 5.40 1.03
CA VAL A 157 11.02 5.90 0.82
C VAL A 157 11.60 5.38 -0.48
N SER A 158 11.43 4.08 -0.78
CA SER A 158 11.91 3.53 -2.05
C SER A 158 11.24 4.20 -3.27
N GLY A 159 9.94 4.52 -3.18
CA GLY A 159 9.26 5.30 -4.22
C GLY A 159 9.78 6.73 -4.35
N VAL A 160 10.32 7.34 -3.29
CA VAL A 160 11.01 8.64 -3.36
C VAL A 160 12.37 8.49 -4.06
N PHE A 161 13.15 7.48 -3.69
CA PHE A 161 14.45 7.19 -4.30
C PHE A 161 14.36 6.93 -5.81
N GLU A 162 13.39 6.14 -6.23
CA GLU A 162 13.13 5.84 -7.64
C GLU A 162 12.84 7.12 -8.46
N ARG A 163 12.03 8.03 -7.93
CA ARG A 163 11.72 9.31 -8.59
C ARG A 163 12.90 10.26 -8.69
N ASN A 164 13.87 10.13 -7.79
CA ASN A 164 15.06 10.99 -7.75
C ASN A 164 16.29 10.32 -8.37
N GLY A 165 16.12 9.17 -9.04
CA GLY A 165 17.21 8.49 -9.74
C GLY A 165 18.33 7.98 -8.83
N VAL A 166 18.03 7.70 -7.56
CA VAL A 166 19.01 7.15 -6.60
C VAL A 166 19.38 5.73 -7.04
N LYS A 167 20.67 5.49 -7.27
CA LYS A 167 21.19 4.18 -7.73
C LYS A 167 21.96 3.40 -6.67
N VAL A 168 22.47 4.07 -5.64
CA VAL A 168 23.27 3.46 -4.57
C VAL A 168 22.76 4.00 -3.23
N LEU A 169 22.58 3.11 -2.25
CA LEU A 169 22.17 3.43 -0.90
C LEU A 169 23.14 2.78 0.08
N HIS A 170 23.85 3.59 0.88
CA HIS A 170 24.86 3.11 1.83
C HIS A 170 25.91 2.15 1.23
N GLY A 171 26.32 2.40 -0.02
CA GLY A 171 27.29 1.56 -0.74
C GLY A 171 26.70 0.32 -1.42
N LEU A 172 25.41 0.04 -1.24
CA LEU A 172 24.71 -1.06 -1.91
C LEU A 172 23.99 -0.56 -3.16
N PRO A 173 23.99 -1.32 -4.27
CA PRO A 173 23.10 -1.06 -5.40
C PRO A 173 21.64 -1.03 -4.94
N ILE A 174 20.89 -0.02 -5.37
CA ILE A 174 19.50 0.15 -4.94
C ILE A 174 18.63 -1.05 -5.34
N GLU A 175 18.93 -1.69 -6.46
CA GLU A 175 18.18 -2.85 -6.93
C GLU A 175 18.36 -4.08 -6.04
N ASP A 176 19.52 -4.25 -5.41
CA ASP A 176 19.76 -5.33 -4.44
C ASP A 176 18.94 -5.09 -3.17
N VAL A 177 18.97 -3.85 -2.66
CA VAL A 177 18.16 -3.42 -1.51
C VAL A 177 16.67 -3.59 -1.81
N ARG A 178 16.23 -3.26 -3.03
CA ARG A 178 14.84 -3.49 -3.47
C ARG A 178 14.53 -4.97 -3.57
N GLY A 179 15.45 -5.79 -4.09
CA GLY A 179 15.32 -7.24 -4.16
C GLY A 179 15.01 -7.84 -2.79
N GLU A 180 15.73 -7.41 -1.75
CA GLU A 180 15.45 -7.80 -0.37
C GLU A 180 14.11 -7.25 0.12
N LEU A 181 13.93 -5.92 0.12
CA LEU A 181 12.77 -5.26 0.72
C LEU A 181 11.44 -5.63 0.05
N PHE A 182 11.45 -5.97 -1.24
CA PHE A 182 10.24 -6.16 -2.04
C PHE A 182 9.92 -7.63 -2.28
N SER A 183 10.84 -8.54 -2.00
CA SER A 183 10.59 -9.98 -2.08
C SER A 183 9.47 -10.40 -1.14
N GLU A 184 8.83 -11.54 -1.44
CA GLU A 184 7.83 -12.10 -0.53
C GLU A 184 8.43 -12.46 0.84
N SER A 185 9.63 -13.05 0.83
CA SER A 185 10.38 -13.35 2.06
C SER A 185 10.71 -12.09 2.85
N GLY A 186 11.16 -11.01 2.21
CA GLY A 186 11.45 -9.74 2.88
C GLY A 186 10.21 -9.08 3.48
N ILE A 187 9.05 -9.18 2.81
CA ILE A 187 7.77 -8.72 3.38
C ILE A 187 7.41 -9.56 4.61
N MET A 188 7.52 -10.89 4.53
CA MET A 188 7.23 -11.79 5.65
C MET A 188 8.15 -11.54 6.84
N GLU A 189 9.44 -11.35 6.60
CA GLU A 189 10.43 -11.08 7.64
C GLU A 189 10.20 -9.72 8.31
N ARG A 190 9.86 -8.68 7.54
CA ARG A 190 9.46 -7.39 8.11
C ARG A 190 8.20 -7.49 8.97
N ALA A 191 7.22 -8.29 8.57
CA ALA A 191 6.03 -8.52 9.38
C ALA A 191 6.39 -9.24 10.70
N GLU A 192 7.32 -10.19 10.66
CA GLU A 192 7.86 -10.86 11.86
C GLU A 192 8.66 -9.87 12.75
N ILE A 193 9.49 -9.00 12.16
CA ILE A 193 10.20 -7.95 12.88
C ILE A 193 9.21 -7.01 13.59
N ALA A 194 8.13 -6.63 12.92
CA ALA A 194 7.11 -5.75 13.49
C ALA A 194 6.44 -6.37 14.73
N VAL A 195 5.98 -7.63 14.66
CA VAL A 195 5.34 -8.30 15.81
C VAL A 195 6.34 -8.55 16.95
N ARG A 196 7.57 -8.97 16.65
CA ARG A 196 8.63 -9.12 17.68
C ARG A 196 8.99 -7.79 18.33
N GLY A 197 8.97 -6.70 17.57
CA GLY A 197 9.28 -5.35 18.05
C GLY A 197 8.31 -4.84 19.13
N ILE A 198 7.09 -5.39 19.20
CA ILE A 198 6.13 -5.10 20.27
C ILE A 198 6.14 -6.16 21.39
N GLY A 199 7.10 -7.09 21.35
CA GLY A 199 7.27 -8.16 22.34
C GLY A 199 6.27 -9.31 22.21
N LEU A 200 5.76 -9.59 21.00
CA LEU A 200 4.95 -10.78 20.69
C LEU A 200 5.77 -11.91 20.10
#